data_AF-A0A383TCP2-F1
#
_entry.id   AF-A0A383TCP2-F1
#
_cell.length_a   1.000
_cell.length_b   1.000
_cell.length_c   1.000
_cell.angle_alpha   90.00
_cell.angle_beta   90.00
_cell.angle_gamma   90.00
#
_symmetry.space_group_name_H-M   'P 1'
#
loop_
_entity.id
_entity.type
_entity.pdbx_description
1 polymer ?
#
loop_
_entity_poly.entity_id
_entity_poly.type
_entity_poly.pdbx_seq_one_letter_code
_entity_poly.pdbx_strand_id
1 'polypeptide(L)'
;MLKDRKKYWTVLLVSLFLASCSQTQETSEEENSSQATAQSGSAASTASSETETTSAESTEVGDRLGKLSKSYIDIMGSGNYYMAFRSTTTYEGEVMESETMMTVSGDRTAMHSKSAETDTVMVMMDGNIYMIDHASKTVIVMPQTTAEGDETLPEIPESSEPVEVDDIEYIGSGEEDGLVYEEYRTEGGTQIFYYFDGADLKKIKTIDESFESVMEILELSDNVSEDAFEIPADYQQVTY
;
A
#
# COMPACT_ATOMS: atom_id res chain seq x y z
N MET A 1 -2.93 -7.68 -16.87
CA MET A 1 -1.63 -7.32 -17.52
C MET A 1 -1.18 -5.97 -17.00
N LEU A 2 -0.44 -5.91 -15.89
CA LEU A 2 0.08 -4.65 -15.35
C LEU A 2 1.57 -4.52 -15.66
N LYS A 3 1.88 -3.78 -16.72
CA LYS A 3 3.22 -3.25 -17.01
C LYS A 3 3.06 -2.00 -17.88
N ASP A 4 3.97 -1.04 -17.74
CA ASP A 4 4.02 0.21 -18.50
C ASP A 4 2.98 1.33 -18.19
N ARG A 5 2.73 1.64 -16.89
CA ARG A 5 2.33 3.00 -16.47
C ARG A 5 3.58 3.83 -16.08
N LYS A 6 4.46 4.18 -17.04
CA LYS A 6 5.63 5.07 -16.80
C LYS A 6 5.72 6.25 -17.77
N LYS A 7 5.72 7.46 -17.21
CA LYS A 7 5.83 8.81 -17.82
C LYS A 7 4.59 9.26 -18.62
N TYR A 8 4.04 10.43 -18.26
CA TYR A 8 3.98 11.61 -19.14
C TYR A 8 3.17 12.75 -18.49
N TRP A 9 3.84 13.72 -17.84
CA TRP A 9 3.41 15.11 -17.93
C TRP A 9 4.54 16.11 -17.64
N THR A 10 4.54 17.21 -18.39
CA THR A 10 5.48 18.34 -18.29
C THR A 10 4.87 19.50 -19.10
N VAL A 11 5.11 20.77 -18.71
CA VAL A 11 4.62 22.00 -19.40
C VAL A 11 3.11 22.26 -19.12
N LEU A 12 2.61 23.46 -18.79
CA LEU A 12 3.09 24.83 -19.02
C LEU A 12 2.95 25.78 -17.79
N LEU A 13 3.73 26.87 -17.83
CA LEU A 13 3.74 28.04 -16.94
C LEU A 13 2.40 28.79 -16.74
N VAL A 14 2.27 29.44 -15.57
CA VAL A 14 1.94 30.89 -15.46
C VAL A 14 2.96 31.54 -14.50
N SER A 15 3.23 32.84 -14.61
CA SER A 15 4.42 33.49 -14.05
C SER A 15 4.17 34.85 -13.37
N LEU A 16 5.17 35.30 -12.60
CA LEU A 16 5.35 36.61 -11.96
C LEU A 16 4.38 37.01 -10.83
N PHE A 17 4.96 37.30 -9.66
CA PHE A 17 4.90 38.66 -9.10
C PHE A 17 6.29 39.06 -8.54
N LEU A 18 6.48 40.34 -8.22
CA LEU A 18 7.80 40.97 -8.07
C LEU A 18 8.10 41.45 -6.63
N ALA A 19 9.40 41.73 -6.42
CA ALA A 19 10.01 42.60 -5.41
C ALA A 19 10.43 41.98 -4.05
N SER A 20 11.74 41.99 -3.80
CA SER A 20 12.34 43.09 -3.02
C SER A 20 13.84 43.25 -3.34
N CYS A 21 14.41 44.44 -3.08
CA CYS A 21 15.83 44.75 -3.31
C CYS A 21 16.50 45.26 -2.04
N SER A 22 17.54 44.57 -1.56
CA SER A 22 18.54 45.03 -0.58
C SER A 22 19.58 43.90 -0.35
N GLN A 23 20.86 44.13 -0.06
CA GLN A 23 21.65 45.38 0.00
C GLN A 23 23.11 45.11 -0.40
N THR A 24 23.82 46.10 -0.94
CA THR A 24 25.24 46.01 -1.31
C THR A 24 26.16 46.12 -0.09
N GLN A 25 27.23 45.31 -0.05
CA GLN A 25 28.53 45.79 0.45
C GLN A 25 29.73 45.10 -0.21
N GLU A 26 30.75 45.90 -0.50
CA GLU A 26 32.14 45.50 -0.83
C GLU A 26 32.93 45.29 0.50
N THR A 27 34.13 44.70 0.61
CA THR A 27 35.18 44.16 -0.30
C THR A 27 35.92 43.01 0.47
N SER A 28 37.05 42.35 0.13
CA SER A 28 38.13 42.56 -0.86
C SER A 28 38.95 41.29 -1.16
N GLU A 29 39.84 41.42 -2.16
CA GLU A 29 41.20 40.84 -2.35
C GLU A 29 41.61 39.52 -1.64
N GLU A 30 41.91 38.44 -2.38
CA GLU A 30 43.26 37.93 -2.76
C GLU A 30 43.86 36.92 -1.72
N GLU A 31 44.73 35.94 -2.00
CA GLU A 31 45.54 35.47 -3.15
C GLU A 31 45.40 33.91 -3.26
N ASN A 32 45.30 33.23 -4.42
CA ASN A 32 46.30 32.94 -5.49
C ASN A 32 47.11 31.60 -5.30
N SER A 33 47.11 30.75 -6.35
CA SER A 33 48.00 29.60 -6.62
C SER A 33 48.00 28.39 -5.66
N SER A 34 48.33 27.14 -6.07
CA SER A 34 48.97 26.68 -7.31
C SER A 34 48.34 25.40 -7.88
N GLN A 35 48.40 25.22 -9.21
CA GLN A 35 48.09 23.97 -9.92
C GLN A 35 49.34 23.10 -10.09
N ALA A 36 49.22 21.77 -9.98
CA ALA A 36 50.20 20.82 -10.50
C ALA A 36 49.50 19.54 -11.02
N THR A 37 49.87 19.10 -12.23
CA THR A 37 49.24 17.94 -12.92
C THR A 37 50.32 16.92 -13.29
N ALA A 38 50.04 15.63 -13.10
CA ALA A 38 50.83 14.50 -13.62
C ALA A 38 49.89 13.32 -13.98
N GLN A 39 50.32 12.41 -14.85
CA GLN A 39 49.41 11.59 -15.68
C GLN A 39 49.91 10.15 -15.95
N SER A 40 48.96 9.24 -16.20
CA SER A 40 49.09 7.99 -16.99
C SER A 40 49.65 6.73 -16.29
N GLY A 41 49.15 5.53 -16.64
CA GLY A 41 49.62 4.29 -15.98
C GLY A 41 49.24 2.85 -16.43
N SER A 42 48.36 2.61 -17.41
CA SER A 42 48.29 1.34 -18.19
C SER A 42 47.77 -0.01 -17.59
N ALA A 43 46.80 -0.59 -18.33
CA ALA A 43 46.59 -2.01 -18.69
C ALA A 43 46.08 -3.09 -17.69
N ALA A 44 45.02 -3.76 -18.14
CA ALA A 44 44.30 -4.89 -17.54
C ALA A 44 44.98 -6.27 -17.70
N SER A 45 44.37 -7.30 -17.08
CA SER A 45 44.43 -8.70 -17.54
C SER A 45 43.16 -9.46 -17.14
N THR A 46 42.76 -10.45 -17.95
CA THR A 46 41.48 -11.16 -17.85
C THR A 46 41.66 -12.58 -17.34
N ALA A 47 40.74 -13.08 -16.51
CA ALA A 47 40.55 -14.50 -16.26
C ALA A 47 39.07 -14.79 -15.95
N SER A 48 38.43 -15.64 -16.75
CA SER A 48 37.08 -16.15 -16.47
C SER A 48 37.17 -17.43 -15.64
N SER A 49 36.16 -17.67 -14.79
CA SER A 49 35.70 -19.04 -14.52
C SER A 49 34.18 -19.07 -14.44
N GLU A 50 33.60 -19.78 -15.40
CA GLU A 50 32.30 -20.46 -15.27
C GLU A 50 32.40 -21.53 -14.16
N THR A 51 31.34 -22.08 -13.57
CA THR A 51 29.93 -21.65 -13.41
C THR A 51 29.31 -22.58 -12.36
N GLU A 52 28.63 -22.05 -11.33
CA GLU A 52 27.60 -22.79 -10.57
C GLU A 52 26.44 -21.85 -10.22
N THR A 53 25.64 -21.50 -11.22
CA THR A 53 24.39 -20.72 -11.04
C THR A 53 23.30 -21.61 -10.41
N THR A 54 23.47 -21.95 -9.13
CA THR A 54 22.37 -22.50 -8.32
C THR A 54 21.33 -21.39 -8.13
N SER A 55 20.05 -21.72 -8.33
CA SER A 55 18.95 -20.76 -8.29
C SER A 55 18.93 -19.99 -6.97
N ALA A 56 18.97 -18.66 -7.07
CA ALA A 56 18.95 -17.70 -5.96
C ALA A 56 17.93 -16.60 -6.22
N GLU A 57 16.72 -17.00 -6.63
CA GLU A 57 15.60 -16.13 -6.99
C GLU A 57 14.47 -16.24 -5.94
N SER A 58 14.82 -16.07 -4.65
CA SER A 58 13.85 -16.12 -3.54
C SER A 58 14.28 -15.45 -2.22
N THR A 59 15.29 -14.56 -2.22
CA THR A 59 15.86 -13.97 -0.99
C THR A 59 15.65 -12.46 -0.83
N GLU A 60 15.65 -11.68 -1.91
CA GLU A 60 15.75 -10.22 -1.85
C GLU A 60 14.57 -9.54 -1.11
N VAL A 61 13.35 -10.05 -1.26
CA VAL A 61 12.17 -9.60 -0.49
C VAL A 61 12.28 -10.04 0.99
N GLY A 62 12.80 -11.24 1.24
CA GLY A 62 12.89 -11.82 2.60
C GLY A 62 13.91 -11.12 3.50
N ASP A 63 14.95 -10.51 2.93
CA ASP A 63 15.97 -9.75 3.67
C ASP A 63 15.58 -8.28 3.91
N ARG A 64 14.56 -7.75 3.22
CA ARG A 64 13.97 -6.41 3.43
C ARG A 64 12.92 -6.35 4.54
N LEU A 65 12.37 -7.50 4.94
CA LEU A 65 11.30 -7.60 5.91
C LEU A 65 11.78 -7.96 7.31
N GLY A 66 11.07 -7.47 8.32
CA GLY A 66 11.16 -7.95 9.68
C GLY A 66 10.68 -9.41 9.81
N LYS A 67 10.96 -10.00 10.98
CA LYS A 67 10.81 -11.44 11.19
C LYS A 67 9.40 -11.84 11.59
N LEU A 68 8.60 -10.89 12.07
CA LEU A 68 7.22 -11.11 12.49
C LEU A 68 6.26 -10.76 11.34
N SER A 69 6.47 -9.64 10.64
CA SER A 69 5.63 -9.23 9.51
C SER A 69 5.68 -10.20 8.33
N LYS A 70 6.79 -10.95 8.16
CA LYS A 70 6.96 -11.82 6.98
C LYS A 70 5.80 -12.81 6.79
N SER A 71 5.26 -13.41 7.86
CA SER A 71 4.13 -14.34 7.75
C SER A 71 2.84 -13.64 7.29
N TYR A 72 2.58 -12.44 7.79
CA TYR A 72 1.46 -11.60 7.36
C TYR A 72 1.56 -11.22 5.87
N ILE A 73 2.74 -10.77 5.48
CA ILE A 73 3.04 -10.30 4.12
C ILE A 73 3.06 -11.48 3.13
N ASP A 74 3.55 -12.65 3.52
CA ASP A 74 3.46 -13.89 2.73
C ASP A 74 2.00 -14.30 2.47
N ILE A 75 1.11 -14.16 3.48
CA ILE A 75 -0.32 -14.48 3.34
C ILE A 75 -1.02 -13.51 2.38
N MET A 76 -0.86 -12.20 2.54
CA MET A 76 -1.45 -11.22 1.62
C MET A 76 -0.89 -11.36 0.19
N GLY A 77 0.44 -11.45 0.06
CA GLY A 77 1.13 -11.58 -1.21
C GLY A 77 0.84 -12.88 -1.98
N SER A 78 0.17 -13.85 -1.35
CA SER A 78 -0.34 -15.04 -2.03
C SER A 78 -1.56 -14.78 -2.92
N GLY A 79 -2.23 -13.63 -2.75
CA GLY A 79 -3.51 -13.32 -3.39
C GLY A 79 -4.66 -14.26 -3.02
N ASN A 80 -4.52 -15.04 -1.93
CA ASN A 80 -5.51 -16.00 -1.46
C ASN A 80 -5.58 -15.97 0.08
N TYR A 81 -6.47 -15.14 0.62
CA TYR A 81 -6.60 -14.96 2.07
C TYR A 81 -8.01 -14.53 2.49
N TYR A 82 -8.33 -14.82 3.75
CA TYR A 82 -9.43 -14.20 4.50
C TYR A 82 -8.84 -13.32 5.60
N MET A 83 -9.43 -12.14 5.81
CA MET A 83 -9.07 -11.23 6.90
C MET A 83 -10.33 -10.59 7.48
N ALA A 84 -10.42 -10.52 8.80
CA ALA A 84 -11.41 -9.72 9.51
C ALA A 84 -10.70 -8.69 10.39
N PHE A 85 -11.11 -7.43 10.31
CA PHE A 85 -10.50 -6.34 11.07
C PHE A 85 -11.51 -5.27 11.49
N ARG A 86 -11.21 -4.58 12.59
CA ARG A 86 -11.88 -3.33 12.99
C ARG A 86 -10.98 -2.16 12.63
N SER A 87 -11.44 -1.27 11.76
CA SER A 87 -10.72 -0.06 11.37
C SER A 87 -11.23 1.14 12.17
N THR A 88 -10.31 1.93 12.72
CA THR A 88 -10.56 3.27 13.25
C THR A 88 -9.69 4.25 12.45
N THR A 89 -10.31 5.08 11.63
CA THR A 89 -9.62 6.10 10.81
C THR A 89 -9.99 7.49 11.29
N THR A 90 -9.00 8.36 11.48
CA THR A 90 -9.20 9.78 11.82
C THR A 90 -8.89 10.65 10.61
N TYR A 91 -9.89 11.40 10.13
CA TYR A 91 -9.78 12.31 8.99
C TYR A 91 -10.42 13.67 9.33
N GLU A 92 -9.72 14.77 9.08
CA GLU A 92 -10.07 16.16 9.49
C GLU A 92 -10.48 16.35 10.98
N GLY A 93 -10.22 15.35 11.84
CA GLY A 93 -10.59 15.33 13.25
C GLY A 93 -11.89 14.60 13.57
N GLU A 94 -12.61 14.11 12.56
CA GLU A 94 -13.70 13.15 12.73
C GLU A 94 -13.15 11.71 12.75
N VAL A 95 -13.78 10.84 13.55
CA VAL A 95 -13.35 9.46 13.75
C VAL A 95 -14.40 8.52 13.17
N MET A 96 -13.99 7.74 12.18
CA MET A 96 -14.80 6.72 11.52
C MET A 96 -14.40 5.34 12.03
N GLU A 97 -15.37 4.55 12.47
CA GLU A 97 -15.18 3.15 12.86
C GLU A 97 -15.96 2.21 11.93
N SER A 98 -15.31 1.14 11.47
CA SER A 98 -15.94 0.04 10.74
C SER A 98 -15.37 -1.32 11.13
N GLU A 99 -16.19 -2.36 11.00
CA GLU A 99 -15.78 -3.77 11.02
C GLU A 99 -15.86 -4.29 9.58
N THR A 100 -14.77 -4.85 9.08
CA THR A 100 -14.65 -5.32 7.68
C THR A 100 -14.15 -6.76 7.64
N MET A 101 -14.87 -7.59 6.90
CA MET A 101 -14.46 -8.93 6.49
C MET A 101 -14.10 -8.89 5.00
N MET A 102 -12.89 -9.30 4.64
CA MET A 102 -12.38 -9.36 3.28
C MET A 102 -11.93 -10.78 2.93
N THR A 103 -12.29 -11.26 1.74
CA THR A 103 -11.87 -12.54 1.17
C THR A 103 -11.31 -12.31 -0.21
N VAL A 104 -10.05 -12.67 -0.45
CA VAL A 104 -9.37 -12.51 -1.75
C VAL A 104 -9.00 -13.89 -2.31
N SER A 105 -9.21 -14.12 -3.60
CA SER A 105 -8.80 -15.35 -4.29
C SER A 105 -8.52 -15.10 -5.77
N GLY A 106 -7.26 -14.80 -6.07
CA GLY A 106 -6.80 -14.39 -7.40
C GLY A 106 -7.42 -13.04 -7.79
N ASP A 107 -7.99 -12.97 -8.99
CA ASP A 107 -8.69 -11.76 -9.49
C ASP A 107 -10.08 -11.53 -8.85
N ARG A 108 -10.41 -12.22 -7.73
CA ARG A 108 -11.68 -12.11 -7.02
C ARG A 108 -11.49 -11.53 -5.62
N THR A 109 -12.33 -10.57 -5.24
CA THR A 109 -12.39 -10.03 -3.87
C THR A 109 -13.83 -9.90 -3.42
N ALA A 110 -14.18 -10.46 -2.27
CA ALA A 110 -15.42 -10.22 -1.56
C ALA A 110 -15.14 -9.38 -0.31
N MET A 111 -15.98 -8.39 -0.04
CA MET A 111 -15.88 -7.50 1.10
C MET A 111 -17.25 -7.28 1.72
N HIS A 112 -17.36 -7.49 3.04
CA HIS A 112 -18.49 -7.06 3.84
C HIS A 112 -17.97 -6.08 4.89
N SER A 113 -18.30 -4.79 4.72
CA SER A 113 -17.92 -3.73 5.65
C SER A 113 -19.15 -3.11 6.32
N LYS A 114 -19.05 -2.84 7.61
CA LYS A 114 -20.15 -2.42 8.47
C LYS A 114 -19.71 -1.31 9.41
N SER A 115 -20.47 -0.21 9.45
CA SER A 115 -20.26 0.91 10.37
C SER A 115 -21.51 1.16 11.23
N ALA A 116 -21.58 2.30 11.90
CA ALA A 116 -22.80 2.77 12.57
C ALA A 116 -23.91 3.18 11.59
N GLU A 117 -23.58 3.53 10.34
CA GLU A 117 -24.50 4.10 9.34
C GLU A 117 -24.67 3.25 8.09
N THR A 118 -23.71 2.36 7.79
CA THR A 118 -23.65 1.55 6.57
C THR A 118 -23.47 0.06 6.86
N ASP A 119 -24.02 -0.78 5.99
CA ASP A 119 -23.88 -2.23 6.00
C ASP A 119 -23.75 -2.66 4.53
N THR A 120 -22.51 -2.80 4.07
CA THR A 120 -22.14 -2.83 2.64
C THR A 120 -21.52 -4.17 2.29
N VAL A 121 -22.20 -4.94 1.44
CA VAL A 121 -21.66 -6.16 0.83
C VAL A 121 -21.28 -5.87 -0.62
N MET A 122 -20.03 -6.15 -0.98
CA MET A 122 -19.47 -5.98 -2.31
C MET A 122 -18.73 -7.26 -2.73
N VAL A 123 -18.96 -7.72 -3.96
CA VAL A 123 -18.14 -8.77 -4.59
C VAL A 123 -17.57 -8.22 -5.89
N MET A 124 -16.29 -8.46 -6.13
CA MET A 124 -15.55 -8.06 -7.32
C MET A 124 -15.04 -9.32 -8.02
N MET A 125 -15.55 -9.60 -9.21
CA MET A 125 -15.21 -10.78 -10.03
C MET A 125 -15.64 -10.60 -11.48
N ASP A 126 -15.07 -11.36 -12.40
CA ASP A 126 -15.42 -11.40 -13.84
C ASP A 126 -15.42 -10.01 -14.54
N GLY A 127 -14.64 -9.06 -14.03
CA GLY A 127 -14.57 -7.68 -14.53
C GLY A 127 -15.67 -6.74 -14.00
N ASN A 128 -16.50 -7.19 -13.04
CA ASN A 128 -17.62 -6.44 -12.50
C ASN A 128 -17.50 -6.24 -10.98
N ILE A 129 -18.22 -5.24 -10.48
CA ILE A 129 -18.50 -4.95 -9.09
C ILE A 129 -19.99 -5.27 -8.87
N TYR A 130 -20.28 -6.10 -7.89
CA TYR A 130 -21.61 -6.49 -7.45
C TYR A 130 -21.84 -5.92 -6.05
N MET A 131 -22.62 -4.84 -5.92
CA MET A 131 -23.07 -4.34 -4.62
C MET A 131 -24.39 -5.02 -4.25
N ILE A 132 -24.43 -5.70 -3.10
CA ILE A 132 -25.54 -6.57 -2.69
C ILE A 132 -26.29 -5.95 -1.52
N ASP A 133 -27.55 -5.60 -1.73
CA ASP A 133 -28.47 -5.14 -0.69
C ASP A 133 -29.43 -6.28 -0.32
N HIS A 134 -29.14 -6.94 0.81
CA HIS A 134 -29.96 -8.00 1.39
C HIS A 134 -31.31 -7.53 1.95
N ALA A 135 -31.49 -6.23 2.23
CA ALA A 135 -32.72 -5.66 2.77
C ALA A 135 -33.73 -5.33 1.67
N SER A 136 -33.31 -4.75 0.54
CA SER A 136 -34.18 -4.56 -0.63
C SER A 136 -34.24 -5.78 -1.57
N LYS A 137 -33.33 -6.75 -1.42
CA LYS A 137 -33.07 -7.84 -2.36
C LYS A 137 -32.66 -7.36 -3.75
N THR A 138 -31.71 -6.44 -3.79
CA THR A 138 -31.16 -5.86 -5.02
C THR A 138 -29.68 -6.22 -5.15
N VAL A 139 -29.21 -6.45 -6.38
CA VAL A 139 -27.78 -6.44 -6.71
C VAL A 139 -27.55 -5.38 -7.78
N ILE A 140 -26.75 -4.36 -7.46
CA ILE A 140 -26.28 -3.39 -8.45
C ILE A 140 -25.03 -3.95 -9.09
N VAL A 141 -24.99 -3.99 -10.43
CA VAL A 141 -23.91 -4.54 -11.23
C VAL A 141 -23.29 -3.41 -12.06
N MET A 142 -22.00 -3.17 -11.86
CA MET A 142 -21.21 -2.14 -12.55
C MET A 142 -19.90 -2.76 -13.08
N PRO A 143 -19.35 -2.31 -14.21
CA PRO A 143 -18.03 -2.76 -14.63
C PRO A 143 -16.94 -2.16 -13.73
N GLN A 144 -15.88 -2.90 -13.44
CA GLN A 144 -14.75 -2.43 -12.61
C GLN A 144 -14.07 -1.16 -13.15
N THR A 145 -14.21 -0.88 -14.46
CA THR A 145 -13.72 0.36 -15.09
C THR A 145 -14.44 1.63 -14.60
N THR A 146 -15.56 1.52 -13.90
CA THR A 146 -16.28 2.66 -13.29
C THR A 146 -15.62 3.11 -11.97
N ALA A 147 -14.73 2.31 -11.37
CA ALA A 147 -14.08 2.65 -10.10
C ALA A 147 -13.02 3.78 -10.21
N GLU A 148 -12.44 4.05 -11.38
CA GLU A 148 -11.55 5.20 -11.59
C GLU A 148 -12.36 6.53 -11.67
N GLY A 149 -13.00 6.94 -10.56
CA GLY A 149 -13.51 8.31 -10.33
C GLY A 149 -15.04 8.52 -10.31
N ASP A 150 -15.84 7.54 -9.88
CA ASP A 150 -17.30 7.69 -9.69
C ASP A 150 -17.68 7.79 -8.21
N GLU A 151 -18.22 8.95 -7.79
CA GLU A 151 -18.65 9.26 -6.40
C GLU A 151 -19.80 8.36 -5.88
N THR A 152 -20.37 7.47 -6.70
CA THR A 152 -21.45 6.56 -6.30
C THR A 152 -20.97 5.21 -5.76
N LEU A 153 -19.69 4.87 -5.92
CA LEU A 153 -19.09 3.67 -5.33
C LEU A 153 -18.64 3.94 -3.89
N PRO A 154 -18.81 2.99 -2.95
CA PRO A 154 -18.13 3.04 -1.67
C PRO A 154 -16.62 2.90 -1.93
N GLU A 155 -15.85 3.93 -1.59
CA GLU A 155 -14.40 3.86 -1.61
C GLU A 155 -13.94 2.72 -0.67
N ILE A 156 -13.10 1.82 -1.19
CA ILE A 156 -12.34 0.91 -0.35
C ILE A 156 -11.38 1.82 0.43
N PRO A 157 -11.37 1.79 1.77
CA PRO A 157 -10.45 2.66 2.53
C PRO A 157 -9.02 2.36 2.12
N GLU A 158 -8.19 3.36 1.83
CA GLU A 158 -6.81 3.15 1.36
C GLU A 158 -5.98 2.28 2.32
N SER A 159 -6.29 2.32 3.63
CA SER A 159 -5.69 1.43 4.64
C SER A 159 -6.05 -0.05 4.50
N SER A 160 -7.11 -0.38 3.75
CA SER A 160 -7.57 -1.75 3.48
C SER A 160 -6.95 -2.36 2.22
N GLU A 161 -6.24 -1.58 1.40
CA GLU A 161 -5.49 -2.12 0.26
C GLU A 161 -4.17 -2.77 0.72
N PRO A 162 -3.78 -3.93 0.17
CA PRO A 162 -2.54 -4.59 0.56
C PRO A 162 -1.34 -3.80 0.02
N VAL A 163 -0.60 -3.14 0.92
CA VAL A 163 0.60 -2.36 0.60
C VAL A 163 1.61 -3.20 -0.21
N GLU A 164 2.02 -2.71 -1.39
CA GLU A 164 2.98 -3.41 -2.24
C GLU A 164 4.36 -3.54 -1.56
N VAL A 165 4.84 -4.77 -1.44
CA VAL A 165 6.02 -5.14 -0.64
C VAL A 165 7.33 -4.57 -1.19
N ASP A 166 7.38 -4.30 -2.50
CA ASP A 166 8.55 -3.73 -3.16
C ASP A 166 8.79 -2.25 -2.77
N ASP A 167 7.78 -1.54 -2.30
CA ASP A 167 7.80 -0.09 -2.03
C ASP A 167 8.06 0.28 -0.54
N ILE A 168 8.29 -0.71 0.34
CA ILE A 168 8.52 -0.49 1.78
C ILE A 168 9.97 -0.75 2.25
N GLU A 169 10.48 0.12 3.12
CA GLU A 169 11.77 -0.01 3.84
C GLU A 169 11.52 -0.33 5.31
N TYR A 170 12.21 -1.34 5.87
CA TYR A 170 12.20 -1.64 7.31
C TYR A 170 13.04 -0.63 8.10
N ILE A 171 12.42 0.06 9.06
CA ILE A 171 13.04 1.12 9.87
C ILE A 171 13.54 0.55 11.21
N GLY A 172 12.77 -0.33 11.85
CA GLY A 172 13.13 -0.84 13.18
C GLY A 172 12.03 -1.64 13.88
N SER A 173 12.23 -1.86 15.18
CA SER A 173 11.32 -2.63 16.03
C SER A 173 11.32 -2.13 17.47
N GLY A 174 10.19 -2.19 18.15
CA GLY A 174 10.03 -1.78 19.55
C GLY A 174 8.91 -2.51 20.29
N GLU A 175 8.44 -1.91 21.38
CA GLU A 175 7.32 -2.41 22.19
C GLU A 175 6.38 -1.24 22.54
N GLU A 176 5.07 -1.44 22.39
CA GLU A 176 4.00 -0.47 22.67
C GLU A 176 2.80 -1.21 23.26
N ASP A 177 2.25 -0.74 24.38
CA ASP A 177 1.10 -1.36 25.07
C ASP A 177 1.20 -2.88 25.34
N GLY A 178 2.43 -3.41 25.37
CA GLY A 178 2.73 -4.84 25.57
C GLY A 178 2.77 -5.67 24.27
N LEU A 179 2.60 -5.05 23.11
CA LEU A 179 2.80 -5.67 21.79
C LEU A 179 4.19 -5.31 21.25
N VAL A 180 4.86 -6.28 20.62
CA VAL A 180 6.11 -6.02 19.87
C VAL A 180 5.73 -5.43 18.52
N TYR A 181 6.37 -4.35 18.09
CA TYR A 181 6.13 -3.78 16.76
C TYR A 181 7.34 -3.87 15.83
N GLU A 182 7.06 -3.90 14.53
CA GLU A 182 8.00 -3.68 13.44
C GLU A 182 7.53 -2.45 12.62
N GLU A 183 8.43 -1.49 12.41
CA GLU A 183 8.18 -0.21 11.74
C GLU A 183 8.74 -0.22 10.31
N TYR A 184 7.94 0.29 9.37
CA TYR A 184 8.23 0.38 7.95
C TYR A 184 7.88 1.75 7.39
N ARG A 185 8.48 2.12 6.26
CA ARG A 185 8.18 3.36 5.54
C ARG A 185 8.02 3.13 4.04
N THR A 186 7.04 3.77 3.40
CA THR A 186 6.89 3.78 1.94
C THR A 186 7.83 4.83 1.28
N GLU A 187 8.09 4.71 -0.03
CA GLU A 187 8.75 5.81 -0.78
C GLU A 187 7.97 7.15 -0.68
N GLY A 188 6.65 7.10 -0.51
CA GLY A 188 5.79 8.27 -0.30
C GLY A 188 6.00 8.97 1.04
N GLY A 189 6.59 8.29 2.03
CA GLY A 189 6.87 8.82 3.35
C GLY A 189 5.91 8.34 4.45
N THR A 190 4.83 7.65 4.10
CA THR A 190 3.88 6.96 4.99
C THR A 190 4.60 6.03 5.95
N GLN A 191 4.25 6.04 7.23
CA GLN A 191 4.80 5.15 8.25
C GLN A 191 3.78 4.04 8.56
N ILE A 192 4.24 2.79 8.59
CA ILE A 192 3.43 1.60 8.83
C ILE A 192 4.02 0.81 9.99
N PHE A 193 3.23 0.54 11.00
CA PHE A 193 3.63 -0.24 12.18
C PHE A 193 2.78 -1.50 12.27
N TYR A 194 3.42 -2.67 12.23
CA TYR A 194 2.76 -3.96 12.47
C TYR A 194 3.05 -4.41 13.91
N TYR A 195 2.00 -4.67 14.70
CA TYR A 195 2.10 -5.00 16.12
C TYR A 195 1.64 -6.43 16.40
N PHE A 196 2.45 -7.17 17.16
CA PHE A 196 2.34 -8.61 17.35
C PHE A 196 2.22 -9.00 18.82
N ASP A 197 1.39 -10.02 19.09
CA ASP A 197 1.43 -10.82 20.31
C ASP A 197 2.11 -12.16 19.98
N GLY A 198 3.39 -12.28 20.36
CA GLY A 198 4.23 -13.42 19.98
C GLY A 198 4.52 -13.46 18.47
N ALA A 199 3.71 -14.22 17.73
CA ALA A 199 3.76 -14.34 16.28
C ALA A 199 2.44 -13.96 15.58
N ASP A 200 1.40 -13.67 16.35
CA ASP A 200 0.10 -13.26 15.83
C ASP A 200 0.11 -11.74 15.58
N LEU A 201 -0.22 -11.29 14.38
CA LEU A 201 -0.51 -9.87 14.15
C LEU A 201 -1.82 -9.50 14.87
N LYS A 202 -1.83 -8.37 15.60
CA LYS A 202 -2.98 -7.87 16.36
C LYS A 202 -3.42 -6.46 15.95
N LYS A 203 -2.48 -5.60 15.54
CA LYS A 203 -2.77 -4.22 15.13
C LYS A 203 -1.86 -3.82 13.97
N ILE A 204 -2.40 -3.06 13.02
CA ILE A 204 -1.65 -2.29 12.02
C ILE A 204 -1.95 -0.82 12.31
N LYS A 205 -0.93 0.03 12.27
CA LYS A 205 -1.11 1.49 12.29
C LYS A 205 -0.43 2.12 11.08
N THR A 206 -1.19 2.92 10.34
CA THR A 206 -0.72 3.68 9.18
C THR A 206 -0.83 5.17 9.48
N ILE A 207 0.25 5.92 9.24
CA ILE A 207 0.33 7.37 9.51
C ILE A 207 0.93 8.07 8.28
N ASP A 208 0.17 9.00 7.71
CA ASP A 208 0.60 9.90 6.63
C ASP A 208 0.49 11.37 7.06
N GLU A 209 0.76 12.33 6.16
CA GLU A 209 0.60 13.76 6.42
C GLU A 209 -0.88 14.18 6.64
N SER A 210 -1.83 13.42 6.09
CA SER A 210 -3.26 13.74 6.05
C SER A 210 -4.17 12.88 6.94
N PHE A 211 -3.77 11.65 7.28
CA PHE A 211 -4.60 10.73 8.06
C PHE A 211 -3.81 9.83 9.02
N GLU A 212 -4.49 9.36 10.06
CA GLU A 212 -4.07 8.24 10.90
C GLU A 212 -5.15 7.14 10.83
N SER A 213 -4.75 5.90 10.52
CA SER A 213 -5.63 4.74 10.50
C SER A 213 -5.06 3.62 11.36
N VAL A 214 -5.91 2.97 12.15
CA VAL A 214 -5.58 1.83 13.01
C VAL A 214 -6.51 0.67 12.65
N MET A 215 -5.94 -0.46 12.23
CA MET A 215 -6.67 -1.71 12.00
C MET A 215 -6.36 -2.69 13.13
N GLU A 216 -7.34 -3.05 13.93
CA GLU A 216 -7.26 -4.17 14.86
C GLU A 216 -7.60 -5.46 14.11
N ILE A 217 -6.66 -6.40 14.03
CA ILE A 217 -6.84 -7.66 13.29
C ILE A 217 -7.56 -8.66 14.20
N LEU A 218 -8.78 -9.05 13.78
CA LEU A 218 -9.64 -9.99 14.48
C LEU A 218 -9.36 -11.44 14.04
N GLU A 219 -9.18 -11.64 12.73
CA GLU A 219 -8.83 -12.93 12.13
C GLU A 219 -8.00 -12.73 10.85
N LEU A 220 -7.12 -13.68 10.56
CA LEU A 220 -6.38 -13.79 9.30
C LEU A 220 -6.16 -15.28 8.98
N SER A 221 -6.37 -15.68 7.74
CA SER A 221 -6.12 -17.05 7.29
C SER A 221 -5.80 -17.12 5.79
N ASP A 222 -5.04 -18.14 5.40
CA ASP A 222 -4.89 -18.62 4.02
C ASP A 222 -6.09 -19.46 3.53
N ASN A 223 -7.01 -19.81 4.44
CA ASN A 223 -8.22 -20.57 4.14
C ASN A 223 -9.35 -19.66 3.64
N VAL A 224 -9.69 -19.78 2.36
CA VAL A 224 -10.74 -19.02 1.68
C VAL A 224 -11.99 -19.88 1.47
N SER A 225 -13.18 -19.33 1.76
CA SER A 225 -14.46 -19.96 1.39
C SER A 225 -14.96 -19.45 0.04
N GLU A 226 -15.38 -20.36 -0.84
CA GLU A 226 -16.04 -20.00 -2.10
C GLU A 226 -17.40 -19.31 -1.86
N ASP A 227 -18.08 -19.63 -0.76
CA ASP A 227 -19.36 -19.05 -0.34
C ASP A 227 -19.32 -17.51 -0.25
N ALA A 228 -18.13 -16.93 -0.01
CA ALA A 228 -17.94 -15.48 0.07
C ALA A 228 -18.16 -14.76 -1.27
N PHE A 229 -18.06 -15.46 -2.40
CA PHE A 229 -18.22 -14.89 -3.74
C PHE A 229 -19.61 -15.18 -4.35
N GLU A 230 -20.55 -15.78 -3.62
CA GLU A 230 -21.89 -16.09 -4.16
C GLU A 230 -22.75 -14.83 -4.35
N ILE A 231 -23.20 -14.59 -5.59
CA ILE A 231 -24.18 -13.55 -5.92
C ILE A 231 -25.61 -14.12 -5.81
N PRO A 232 -26.50 -13.58 -4.95
CA PRO A 232 -27.86 -14.11 -4.77
C PRO A 232 -28.71 -14.12 -6.04
N ALA A 233 -28.98 -15.32 -6.56
CA ALA A 233 -29.70 -15.52 -7.82
C ALA A 233 -31.22 -15.22 -7.76
N ASP A 234 -31.80 -15.00 -6.57
CA ASP A 234 -33.20 -14.60 -6.40
C ASP A 234 -33.41 -13.08 -6.25
N TYR A 235 -32.34 -12.28 -6.34
CA TYR A 235 -32.38 -10.82 -6.16
C TYR A 235 -32.61 -10.10 -7.49
N GLN A 236 -33.18 -8.89 -7.41
CA GLN A 236 -33.32 -8.03 -8.58
C GLN A 236 -31.96 -7.46 -8.99
N GLN A 237 -31.48 -7.81 -10.18
CA GLN A 237 -30.28 -7.19 -10.73
C GLN A 237 -30.60 -5.84 -11.39
N VAL A 238 -29.76 -4.84 -11.14
CA VAL A 238 -29.79 -3.52 -11.78
C VAL A 238 -28.40 -3.26 -12.36
N THR A 239 -28.29 -3.23 -13.69
CA THR A 239 -27.02 -3.04 -14.40
C THR A 239 -26.90 -1.60 -14.90
N TYR A 240 -25.69 -1.04 -14.78
CA TYR A 240 -25.30 0.28 -15.28
C TYR A 240 -24.35 0.17 -16.48
#